data_AF-A0A924H8V5-F1
#
_entry.id   AF-A0A924H8V5-F1
#
_cell.length_a   1.000
_cell.length_b   1.000
_cell.length_c   1.000
_cell.angle_alpha   90.00
_cell.angle_beta   90.00
_cell.angle_gamma   90.00
#
_symmetry.space_group_name_H-M   'P 1'
#
loop_
_entity.id
_entity.type
_entity.pdbx_description
1 polymer ?
#
loop_
_entity_poly.entity_id
_entity_poly.type
_entity_poly.pdbx_seq_one_letter_code
_entity_poly.pdbx_strand_id
1 'polypeptide(L)'
;MLKFFKIIALLEGISLLALFFFAMPMKRLFGHPEFQFPVGMAHGLLFIVYIILAVMLKFEKDWSAKKLAIIAVASIIPFGTFYIEKKYLQNA
;
A
#
# COMPACT_ATOMS: atom_id res chain seq x y z
N MET A 1 -5.96 1.78 16.38
CA MET A 1 -5.45 1.04 15.20
C MET A 1 -5.73 1.73 13.86
N LEU A 2 -6.90 2.34 13.67
CA LEU A 2 -7.28 2.93 12.37
C LEU A 2 -6.39 4.08 11.89
N LYS A 3 -5.97 5.00 12.77
CA LYS A 3 -5.01 6.08 12.42
C LYS A 3 -3.65 5.54 11.96
N PHE A 4 -3.14 4.50 12.63
CA PHE A 4 -1.88 3.86 12.27
C PHE A 4 -1.98 3.16 10.91
N PHE A 5 -3.08 2.45 10.67
CA PHE A 5 -3.36 1.83 9.37
C PHE A 5 -3.42 2.86 8.24
N LYS A 6 -4.04 4.04 8.45
CA LYS A 6 -4.04 5.12 7.45
C LYS A 6 -2.62 5.55 7.08
N ILE A 7 -1.75 5.76 8.08
CA ILE A 7 -0.34 6.12 7.85
C ILE A 7 0.38 5.04 7.05
N ILE A 8 0.23 3.76 7.43
CA ILE A 8 0.84 2.65 6.70
C ILE A 8 0.29 2.53 5.28
N ALA A 9 -1.03 2.69 5.08
CA ALA A 9 -1.66 2.67 3.77
C ALA A 9 -1.14 3.78 2.86
N LEU A 10 -0.94 4.98 3.41
CA LEU A 10 -0.36 6.11 2.70
C LEU A 10 1.10 5.85 2.34
N LEU A 11 1.91 5.36 3.29
CA LEU A 11 3.30 5.01 3.05
C LEU A 11 3.45 3.89 2.02
N GLU A 12 2.58 2.88 2.06
CA GLU A 12 2.53 1.79 1.09
C GLU A 12 2.21 2.33 -0.31
N GLY A 13 1.18 3.19 -0.43
CA GLY A 13 0.85 3.85 -1.69
C GLY A 13 1.98 4.72 -2.24
N ILE A 14 2.64 5.51 -1.39
CA ILE A 14 3.81 6.31 -1.78
C ILE A 14 4.97 5.40 -2.21
N SER A 15 5.22 4.31 -1.50
CA SER A 15 6.30 3.37 -1.83
C SER A 15 6.05 2.64 -3.16
N LEU A 16 4.79 2.30 -3.48
CA LEU A 16 4.39 1.72 -4.76
C LEU A 16 4.61 2.72 -5.90
N LEU A 17 4.25 4.00 -5.69
CA LEU A 17 4.52 5.07 -6.64
C LEU A 17 6.02 5.28 -6.83
N ALA A 18 6.82 5.27 -5.76
CA ALA A 18 8.28 5.34 -5.86
C ALA A 18 8.84 4.14 -6.66
N LEU A 19 8.30 2.94 -6.46
CA LEU A 19 8.75 1.76 -7.20
C LEU A 19 8.47 1.88 -8.71
N PHE A 20 7.28 2.37 -9.08
CA PHE A 20 6.87 2.55 -10.47
C PHE A 20 7.48 3.77 -11.17
N PHE A 21 7.56 4.92 -10.48
CA PHE A 21 7.98 6.19 -11.07
C PHE A 21 9.46 6.53 -10.81
N PHE A 22 10.12 5.88 -9.84
CA PHE A 22 11.54 6.08 -9.58
C PHE A 22 12.37 4.83 -9.91
N ALA A 23 12.09 3.70 -9.25
CA ALA A 23 12.92 2.50 -9.42
C ALA A 23 12.87 1.91 -10.84
N MET A 24 11.68 1.86 -11.45
CA MET A 24 11.51 1.38 -12.83
C MET A 24 12.20 2.27 -13.89
N PRO A 25 12.04 3.62 -13.86
CA PRO A 25 12.78 4.52 -14.75
C PRO A 25 14.29 4.47 -14.53
N MET A 26 14.77 4.43 -13.28
CA MET A 26 16.21 4.30 -12.99
C MET A 26 16.80 3.03 -13.61
N LYS A 27 16.07 1.91 -13.54
CA LYS A 27 16.47 0.65 -14.18
C LYS A 27 16.44 0.70 -15.71
N ARG A 28 15.34 1.17 -16.30
CA ARG A 28 15.11 1.07 -17.76
C ARG A 28 15.72 2.22 -18.57
N LEU A 29 15.75 3.44 -18.04
CA LEU A 29 16.21 4.63 -18.75
C LEU A 29 17.65 5.00 -18.39
N PHE A 30 18.01 4.87 -17.11
CA PHE A 30 19.32 5.30 -16.61
C PHE A 30 20.30 4.13 -16.38
N GLY A 31 19.86 2.88 -16.55
CA GLY A 31 20.73 1.70 -16.43
C GLY A 31 21.23 1.41 -15.02
N HIS A 32 20.59 1.98 -13.99
CA HIS A 32 20.95 1.82 -12.58
C HIS A 32 19.95 0.90 -11.85
N PRO A 33 20.10 -0.43 -11.93
CA PRO A 33 19.19 -1.39 -11.30
C PRO A 33 19.34 -1.45 -9.77
N GLU A 34 20.41 -0.91 -9.19
CA GLU A 34 20.73 -0.97 -7.76
C GLU A 34 19.66 -0.36 -6.86
N PHE A 35 18.85 0.57 -7.38
CA PHE A 35 17.75 1.19 -6.62
C PHE A 35 16.49 0.32 -6.58
N GLN A 36 16.34 -0.66 -7.48
CA GLN A 36 15.16 -1.53 -7.52
C GLN A 36 15.06 -2.41 -6.28
N PHE A 37 16.18 -2.98 -5.85
CA PHE A 37 16.21 -3.91 -4.72
C PHE A 37 15.83 -3.26 -3.37
N PRO A 38 16.46 -2.15 -2.92
CA PRO A 38 16.11 -1.52 -1.66
C PRO A 38 14.70 -0.92 -1.68
N VAL A 39 14.28 -0.28 -2.77
CA VAL A 39 12.92 0.29 -2.89
C VAL A 39 11.87 -0.82 -2.94
N GLY A 40 12.15 -1.91 -3.66
CA GLY A 40 11.32 -3.10 -3.73
C GLY A 40 11.15 -3.79 -2.39
N MET A 41 12.23 -3.96 -1.64
CA MET A 41 12.19 -4.53 -0.29
C MET A 41 11.41 -3.65 0.69
N ALA A 42 11.64 -2.33 0.67
CA ALA A 42 10.92 -1.39 1.52
C ALA A 42 9.40 -1.43 1.24
N HIS A 43 9.01 -1.43 -0.03
CA HIS A 43 7.62 -1.57 -0.43
C HIS A 43 7.03 -2.92 -0.01
N GLY A 44 7.74 -4.03 -0.26
CA GLY A 44 7.27 -5.37 0.12
C GLY A 44 7.04 -5.51 1.63
N LEU A 45 7.91 -4.93 2.45
CA LEU A 45 7.73 -4.90 3.90
C LEU A 45 6.47 -4.11 4.30
N LEU A 46 6.28 -2.92 3.72
CA LEU A 46 5.09 -2.10 3.95
C LEU A 46 3.81 -2.82 3.52
N PHE A 47 3.82 -3.53 2.40
CA PHE A 47 2.70 -4.32 1.91
C PHE A 47 2.30 -5.43 2.89
N ILE A 48 3.28 -6.17 3.43
CA ILE A 48 3.01 -7.21 4.44
C ILE A 48 2.37 -6.61 5.69
N VAL A 49 2.95 -5.51 6.20
CA VAL A 49 2.41 -4.80 7.38
C VAL A 49 0.99 -4.29 7.10
N TYR A 50 0.74 -3.75 5.91
CA TYR A 50 -0.57 -3.29 5.47
C TYR A 50 -1.61 -4.42 5.50
N ILE A 51 -1.30 -5.58 4.93
CA ILE A 51 -2.22 -6.73 4.89
C ILE A 51 -2.53 -7.23 6.31
N ILE A 52 -1.51 -7.35 7.17
CA ILE A 52 -1.71 -7.76 8.57
C ILE A 52 -2.66 -6.79 9.28
N LEU A 53 -2.42 -5.49 9.16
CA LEU A 53 -3.27 -4.47 9.79
C LEU A 53 -4.69 -4.46 9.19
N ALA A 54 -4.84 -4.68 7.89
CA ALA A 54 -6.15 -4.76 7.24
C ALA A 54 -6.97 -5.96 7.76
N VAL A 55 -6.32 -7.10 7.98
CA VAL A 55 -6.95 -8.29 8.59
C VAL A 55 -7.32 -8.03 10.04
N MET A 56 -6.45 -7.41 10.83
CA MET A 56 -6.77 -7.05 12.23
C MET A 56 -7.96 -6.09 12.32
N LEU A 57 -7.98 -5.05 11.47
CA LEU A 57 -9.08 -4.09 11.41
C LEU A 57 -10.39 -4.73 10.94
N LYS A 58 -10.33 -5.76 10.10
CA LYS A 58 -11.53 -6.51 9.71
C LYS A 58 -12.20 -7.14 10.92
N PHE A 59 -11.43 -7.72 11.85
CA PHE A 59 -11.99 -8.27 13.09
C PHE A 59 -12.43 -7.18 14.07
N GLU A 60 -11.69 -6.08 14.19
CA GLU A 60 -12.03 -4.99 15.12
C GLU A 60 -13.27 -4.19 14.70
N LYS A 61 -13.44 -3.96 13.40
CA LYS A 61 -14.51 -3.11 12.83
C LYS A 61 -15.62 -3.92 12.14
N ASP A 62 -15.58 -5.24 12.29
CA ASP A 62 -16.50 -6.19 11.66
C ASP A 62 -16.70 -5.95 10.16
N TRP A 63 -15.60 -5.70 9.44
CA TRP A 63 -15.67 -5.42 8.01
C TRP A 63 -16.01 -6.70 7.23
N SER A 64 -16.94 -6.56 6.29
CA SER A 64 -17.25 -7.65 5.35
C SER A 64 -15.99 -8.09 4.57
N ALA A 65 -15.91 -9.38 4.25
CA ALA A 65 -14.81 -9.92 3.44
C ALA A 65 -14.65 -9.21 2.08
N LYS A 66 -15.75 -8.70 1.51
CA LYS A 66 -15.74 -7.85 0.30
C LYS A 66 -14.96 -6.55 0.53
N LYS A 67 -15.15 -5.89 1.67
CA LYS A 67 -14.42 -4.65 2.01
C LYS A 67 -12.93 -4.93 2.17
N LEU A 68 -12.55 -6.02 2.82
CA LEU A 68 -11.14 -6.43 2.92
C LEU A 68 -10.53 -6.71 1.53
N ALA A 69 -11.24 -7.45 0.67
CA ALA A 69 -10.77 -7.74 -0.68
C ALA A 69 -10.57 -6.46 -1.51
N ILE A 70 -11.49 -5.50 -1.42
CA ILE A 70 -11.36 -4.20 -2.10
C ILE A 70 -10.12 -3.44 -1.59
N ILE A 71 -9.89 -3.45 -0.28
CA ILE A 71 -8.72 -2.81 0.36
C ILE A 71 -7.41 -3.47 -0.11
N ALA A 72 -7.35 -4.81 -0.14
CA ALA A 72 -6.18 -5.54 -0.59
C ALA A 72 -5.91 -5.42 -2.10
N VAL A 73 -6.95 -5.35 -2.94
CA VAL A 73 -6.78 -5.11 -4.39
C VAL A 73 -6.33 -3.68 -4.64
N ALA A 74 -6.83 -2.73 -3.84
CA ALA A 74 -6.47 -1.33 -3.96
C ALA A 74 -5.01 -1.03 -3.59
N SER A 75 -4.33 -1.87 -2.82
CA SER A 75 -2.88 -1.72 -2.59
C SER A 75 -2.02 -2.16 -3.77
N ILE A 76 -2.56 -2.97 -4.69
CA ILE A 76 -1.85 -3.41 -5.89
C ILE A 76 -1.94 -2.35 -7.01
N ILE A 77 -2.99 -1.55 -7.00
CA ILE A 77 -3.23 -0.53 -8.03
C ILE A 77 -2.53 0.77 -7.61
N PRO A 78 -1.66 1.35 -8.44
CA PRO A 78 -1.13 2.69 -8.18
C PRO A 78 -2.29 3.67 -7.99
N PHE A 79 -2.26 4.41 -6.88
CA PHE A 79 -3.34 5.30 -6.40
C PHE A 79 -4.56 4.64 -5.73
N GLY A 80 -4.66 3.31 -5.67
CA GLY A 80 -5.81 2.63 -5.06
C GLY A 80 -5.88 2.84 -3.54
N THR A 81 -4.75 2.85 -2.84
CA THR A 81 -4.70 3.14 -1.39
C THR A 81 -5.22 4.53 -1.03
N PHE A 82 -4.94 5.54 -1.84
CA PHE A 82 -5.46 6.90 -1.67
C PHE A 82 -6.99 6.94 -1.83
N TYR A 83 -7.54 6.14 -2.75
CA TYR A 83 -8.99 6.01 -2.92
C TYR A 83 -9.66 5.32 -1.73
N ILE A 84 -9.04 4.25 -1.21
CA ILE A 84 -9.51 3.57 0.00
C ILE A 84 -9.51 4.52 1.21
N GLU A 85 -8.45 5.31 1.35
CA GLU A 85 -8.35 6.26 2.46
C GLU A 85 -9.49 7.29 2.44
N LYS A 86 -9.75 7.87 1.26
CA LYS A 86 -10.82 8.86 1.09
C LYS A 86 -12.23 8.27 1.18
N LYS A 87 -12.46 7.06 0.66
CA LYS A 87 -13.82 6.49 0.56
C LYS A 87 -14.22 5.63 1.75
N TYR A 88 -13.29 4.82 2.27
CA TYR A 88 -13.59 3.78 3.25
C TYR A 88 -13.06 4.05 4.65
N LEU A 89 -12.05 4.92 4.78
CA LEU A 89 -11.42 5.24 6.07
C LEU A 89 -11.81 6.63 6.61
N GLN A 90 -12.43 7.50 5.81
CA GLN A 90 -12.88 8.83 6.26
C GLN A 90 -14.04 8.76 7.27
N ASN A 91 -14.90 7.73 7.18
CA ASN A 91 -16.09 7.54 8.02
C ASN A 91 -16.04 6.26 8.91
N ALA A 92 -14.85 5.67 9.10
CA ALA A 92 -14.69 4.39 9.82
C ALA A 92 -14.17 4.55 11.25
#